data_AF-A0A2H4MR20-F1
#
_entry.id   AF-A0A2H4MR20-F1
#
_cell.length_a   1.000
_cell.length_b   1.000
_cell.length_c   1.000
_cell.angle_alpha   90.00
_cell.angle_beta   90.00
_cell.angle_gamma   90.00
#
_symmetry.space_group_name_H-M   'P 1'
#
loop_
_entity.id
_entity.type
_entity.pdbx_description
1 polymer ?
#
loop_
_entity_poly.entity_id
_entity_poly.type
_entity_poly.pdbx_seq_one_letter_code
_entity_poly.pdbx_strand_id
1 'polypeptide(L)' 'MAKRTLSNKGRYSVLKVSGFRSRMATPQGRKTISNRRRKGRKTLAIRR' A
#
# COMPACT_ATOMS: atom_id res chain seq x y z
N MET A 1 17.05 9.73 22.47
CA MET A 1 15.93 9.28 21.62
C MET A 1 16.19 7.86 21.14
N ALA A 2 15.28 6.92 21.38
CA ALA A 2 15.41 5.53 20.90
C ALA A 2 14.79 5.37 19.50
N LYS A 3 15.40 4.52 18.66
CA LYS A 3 14.90 4.18 17.32
C LYS A 3 13.51 3.55 17.40
N ARG A 4 12.60 3.96 16.52
CA ARG A 4 11.22 3.44 16.43
C ARG A 4 11.02 2.55 15.19
N THR A 5 9.97 1.73 15.19
CA THR A 5 9.70 0.68 14.19
C THR A 5 9.30 1.21 12.82
N LEU A 6 8.48 2.26 12.78
CA LEU A 6 8.17 2.99 11.56
C LEU A 6 9.37 3.88 11.21
N SER A 7 10.35 3.32 10.51
CA SER A 7 11.47 4.10 10.01
C SER A 7 10.99 5.02 8.88
N ASN A 8 11.52 6.25 8.82
CA ASN A 8 11.25 7.24 7.78
C ASN A 8 11.83 6.82 6.42
N LYS A 9 11.40 5.67 5.87
CA LYS A 9 11.78 5.26 4.51
C LYS A 9 11.22 6.29 3.54
N GLY A 10 12.02 6.65 2.53
CA GLY A 10 11.59 7.60 1.51
C GLY A 10 10.28 7.18 0.82
N ARG A 11 9.55 8.16 0.30
CA ARG A 11 8.25 7.99 -0.38
C ARG A 11 8.29 6.87 -1.43
N TYR A 12 9.40 6.78 -2.17
CA TYR A 12 9.60 5.75 -3.19
C TYR A 12 9.64 4.32 -2.64
N SER A 13 10.32 4.09 -1.51
CA SER A 13 10.39 2.78 -0.85
C SER A 13 9.01 2.33 -0.37
N VAL A 14 8.22 3.26 0.16
CA VAL A 14 6.83 2.98 0.60
C VAL A 14 5.94 2.64 -0.59
N LEU A 15 6.06 3.37 -1.70
CA LEU A 15 5.29 3.12 -2.92
C LEU A 15 5.64 1.78 -3.59
N LYS A 16 6.92 1.36 -3.55
CA LYS A 16 7.34 0.04 -4.06
C LYS A 16 6.67 -1.11 -3.31
N VAL A 17 6.43 -0.97 -2.01
CA VAL A 17 5.83 -2.04 -1.20
C VAL A 17 4.30 -1.96 -1.21
N SER A 18 3.74 -0.75 -1.03
CA SER A 18 2.32 -0.57 -0.72
C SER A 18 1.53 0.23 -1.76
N GLY A 19 2.18 0.68 -2.85
CA GLY A 19 1.54 1.41 -3.93
C GLY A 19 0.56 0.57 -4.74
N PHE A 20 -0.29 1.23 -5.52
CA PHE A 20 -1.32 0.56 -6.32
C PHE A 20 -0.74 -0.47 -7.30
N ARG A 21 0.35 -0.12 -8.00
CA ARG A 21 1.02 -1.03 -8.94
C ARG A 21 1.54 -2.28 -8.25
N SER A 22 2.14 -2.14 -7.06
CA SER A 22 2.62 -3.26 -6.26
C SER A 22 1.49 -4.19 -5.81
N ARG A 23 0.30 -3.64 -5.53
CA ARG A 23 -0.90 -4.46 -5.24
C ARG A 23 -1.41 -5.19 -6.47
N MET A 24 -1.29 -4.61 -7.67
CA MET A 24 -1.76 -5.27 -8.90
C MET A 24 -0.83 -6.39 -9.38
N ALA A 25 0.46 -6.35 -9.00
CA ALA A 25 1.45 -7.34 -9.42
C ALA A 25 1.19 -8.76 -8.86
N THR A 26 0.58 -8.88 -7.69
CA THR A 26 0.34 -10.19 -7.03
C THR A 26 -1.14 -10.58 -7.02
N PRO A 27 -1.48 -11.88 -7.08
CA PRO A 27 -2.87 -12.34 -6.94
C PRO A 27 -3.53 -11.88 -5.63
N GLN A 28 -2.80 -11.92 -4.51
CA GLN A 28 -3.29 -11.54 -3.19
C GLN A 28 -3.50 -10.02 -3.10
N GLY A 29 -2.63 -9.23 -3.73
CA GLY A 29 -2.79 -7.78 -3.81
C GLY A 29 -4.02 -7.38 -4.62
N ARG A 30 -4.32 -8.08 -5.73
CA ARG A 30 -5.57 -7.91 -6.49
C ARG A 30 -6.80 -8.21 -5.64
N LYS A 31 -6.80 -9.31 -4.88
CA LYS A 31 -7.88 -9.64 -3.92
C LYS A 31 -8.07 -8.54 -2.88
N THR A 32 -6.98 -8.00 -2.35
CA THR A 32 -7.02 -6.89 -1.38
C THR A 32 -7.73 -5.66 -1.97
N ILE A 33 -7.38 -5.27 -3.20
CA ILE A 33 -8.01 -4.11 -3.87
C ILE A 33 -9.49 -4.37 -4.15
N SER A 34 -9.86 -5.59 -4.56
CA SER A 34 -11.26 -5.98 -4.76
C SER A 34 -12.08 -5.84 -3.46
N ASN A 35 -11.56 -6.35 -2.34
CA ASN A 35 -12.21 -6.22 -1.04
C ASN A 35 -12.35 -4.75 -0.59
N ARG A 36 -11.33 -3.91 -0.87
CA ARG A 36 -11.39 -2.48 -0.55
C ARG A 36 -12.42 -1.73 -1.39
N ARG A 37 -12.57 -2.09 -2.68
CA ARG A 37 -13.63 -1.56 -3.56
C ARG A 37 -15.01 -1.98 -3.08
N ARG A 38 -15.20 -3.27 -2.76
CA ARG A 38 -16.46 -3.79 -2.20
C ARG A 38 -16.86 -3.05 -0.92
N LYS A 39 -15.89 -2.71 -0.07
CA LYS A 39 -16.13 -1.92 1.15
C LYS A 39 -16.39 -0.43 0.87
N GLY A 40 -16.17 0.07 -0.35
CA GLY A 40 -16.35 1.49 -0.67
C GLY A 40 -15.27 2.41 -0.11
N ARG A 41 -14.03 1.93 0.08
CA ARG A 41 -12.94 2.79 0.59
C ARG A 41 -12.56 3.85 -0.44
N LYS A 42 -12.65 5.14 -0.07
CA LYS A 42 -12.23 6.29 -0.89
C LYS A 42 -10.80 6.16 -1.42
N THR A 43 -9.88 5.64 -0.61
CA THR A 43 -8.49 5.39 -1.00
C THR A 43 -8.21 3.89 -1.05
N LEU A 44 -7.79 3.37 -2.20
CA LEU A 44 -7.56 1.93 -2.38
C LEU A 44 -6.12 1.50 -2.05
N ALA A 45 -5.14 2.37 -2.31
CA ALA A 45 -3.73 2.17 -2.01
C ALA A 45 -3.07 3.53 -1.71
N ILE A 46 -1.79 3.51 -1.32
CA ILE A 46 -1.01 4.73 -1.10
C ILE A 46 -0.90 5.48 -2.44
N ARG A 47 -1.32 6.75 -2.43
CA ARG A 47 -1.26 7.64 -3.60
C ARG A 47 0.18 8.11 -3.82
N ARG A 48 0.52 8.35 -5.07
CA ARG A 48 1.80 8.97 -5.44
C ARG A 48 1.88 10.39 -4.92
#